data_AF-A0A137NXM3-F1
#
_entry.id   AF-A0A137NXM3-F1
#
_cell.length_a   1.000
_cell.length_b   1.000
_cell.length_c   1.000
_cell.angle_alpha   90.00
_cell.angle_beta   90.00
_cell.angle_gamma   90.00
#
_symmetry.space_group_name_H-M   'P 1'
#
loop_
_entity.id
_entity.type
_entity.pdbx_description
1 polymer ?
#
loop_
_entity_poly.entity_id
_entity_poly.type
_entity_poly.pdbx_seq_one_letter_code
_entity_poly.pdbx_strand_id
1 'polypeptide(L)'
;MVYLSSTLFLSALLVNPAWSHMNMVTPPPRRGENNMNYPHGIDYDLASPLGYDKGYPCGGAPRGPPVATYRAGSSISIDVDGSATHDGGHCQFAISYDDCETFVVLKTIMSNCLTETGLHFEIPLPPNAPSSDHAVLSWSWINKTGNREYYMNCADIRVRGVEGGYIEGPELLVANLPGYPTIPEFTRGGYRGE
;
A
#
# COMPACT_ATOMS: atom_id res chain seq x y z
N MET A 1 38.45 -54.70 16.85
CA MET A 1 36.97 -54.72 16.85
C MET A 1 36.52 -53.26 16.84
N VAL A 2 35.97 -52.80 15.72
CA VAL A 2 35.66 -51.38 15.45
C VAL A 2 34.28 -51.07 16.03
N TYR A 3 34.17 -50.04 16.88
CA TYR A 3 32.88 -49.46 17.24
C TYR A 3 32.85 -48.02 16.74
N LEU A 4 32.18 -47.81 15.61
CA LEU A 4 31.86 -46.49 15.06
C LEU A 4 30.61 -45.99 15.79
N SER A 5 30.75 -44.98 16.64
CA SER A 5 29.60 -44.32 17.27
C SER A 5 29.18 -43.15 16.37
N SER A 6 28.06 -43.31 15.66
CA SER A 6 27.44 -42.25 14.87
C SER A 6 26.79 -41.22 15.81
N THR A 7 27.41 -40.05 15.95
CA THR A 7 26.75 -38.86 16.48
C THR A 7 25.78 -38.30 15.43
N LEU A 8 24.46 -38.47 15.65
CA LEU A 8 23.45 -37.72 14.92
C LEU A 8 23.55 -36.24 15.35
N PHE A 9 24.00 -35.37 14.45
CA PHE A 9 23.82 -33.93 14.59
C PHE A 9 22.38 -33.58 14.21
N LEU A 10 21.55 -33.27 15.20
CA LEU A 10 20.22 -32.70 14.98
C LEU A 10 20.39 -31.20 14.69
N SER A 11 20.47 -30.84 13.41
CA SER A 11 20.46 -29.45 12.96
C SER A 11 19.08 -28.85 13.19
N ALA A 12 18.92 -28.05 14.26
CA ALA A 12 17.75 -27.21 14.45
C ALA A 12 17.73 -26.15 13.33
N LEU A 13 16.88 -26.35 12.33
CA LEU A 13 16.55 -25.33 11.34
C LEU A 13 15.84 -24.18 12.09
N LEU A 14 16.58 -23.10 12.34
CA LEU A 14 16.00 -21.82 12.72
C LEU A 14 15.19 -21.34 11.52
N VAL A 15 13.89 -21.62 11.53
CA VAL A 15 12.93 -21.00 10.60
C VAL A 15 12.86 -19.54 11.03
N ASN A 16 13.58 -18.65 10.33
CA ASN A 16 13.33 -17.23 10.47
C ASN A 16 11.86 -16.99 10.13
N PRO A 17 11.04 -16.41 11.03
CA PRO A 17 9.74 -15.92 10.60
C PRO A 17 10.04 -14.82 9.59
N ALA A 18 9.86 -15.12 8.30
CA ALA A 18 9.80 -14.08 7.29
C ALA A 18 8.56 -13.26 7.64
N TRP A 19 8.74 -12.11 8.30
CA TRP A 19 7.68 -11.14 8.42
C TRP A 19 7.36 -10.66 7.01
N SER A 20 6.23 -11.14 6.52
CA SER A 20 5.92 -11.12 5.11
C SER A 20 4.87 -10.06 4.85
N HIS A 21 5.28 -8.94 4.27
CA HIS A 21 4.43 -7.77 4.13
C HIS A 21 4.81 -7.01 2.85
N MET A 22 3.93 -6.13 2.37
CA MET A 22 4.09 -5.41 1.10
C MET A 22 4.06 -3.89 1.32
N ASN A 23 4.89 -3.13 0.61
CA ASN A 23 4.85 -1.67 0.59
C ASN A 23 4.94 -1.09 -0.83
N MET A 24 4.45 0.13 -1.00
CA MET A 24 4.74 0.94 -2.17
C MET A 24 6.23 1.29 -2.20
N VAL A 25 6.83 1.27 -3.38
CA VAL A 25 8.21 1.70 -3.65
C VAL A 25 8.22 2.87 -4.63
N THR A 26 7.36 2.84 -5.65
CA THR A 26 7.21 3.94 -6.62
C THR A 26 5.80 4.50 -6.56
N PRO A 27 5.62 5.83 -6.60
CA PRO A 27 6.63 6.83 -6.24
C PRO A 27 7.10 6.64 -4.77
N PRO A 28 8.30 7.12 -4.38
CA PRO A 28 8.82 6.91 -3.03
C PRO A 28 7.82 7.37 -1.95
N PRO A 29 7.30 6.44 -1.12
CA PRO A 29 6.29 6.78 -0.13
C PRO A 29 6.87 7.65 0.98
N ARG A 30 5.99 8.32 1.73
CA ARG A 30 6.34 8.99 2.97
C ARG A 30 7.06 8.01 3.90
N ARG A 31 8.17 8.45 4.49
CA ARG A 31 9.04 7.63 5.36
C ARG A 31 9.63 6.36 4.73
N GLY A 32 9.42 6.11 3.44
CA GLY A 32 10.07 4.98 2.75
C GLY A 32 11.59 5.15 2.72
N GLU A 33 12.31 4.02 2.81
CA GLU A 33 13.78 4.00 2.78
C GLU A 33 14.36 4.68 1.53
N ASN A 34 13.64 4.60 0.41
CA ASN A 34 14.01 5.24 -0.85
C ASN A 34 13.59 6.73 -0.94
N ASN A 35 12.93 7.28 0.07
CA ASN A 35 12.50 8.67 0.12
C ASN A 35 13.43 9.51 1.02
N MET A 36 14.43 10.13 0.39
CA MET A 36 15.45 10.94 1.07
C MET A 36 14.91 12.20 1.77
N ASN A 37 13.63 12.54 1.60
CA ASN A 37 13.00 13.68 2.26
C ASN A 37 12.68 13.42 3.75
N TYR A 38 12.90 12.20 4.25
CA TYR A 38 12.65 11.81 5.64
C TYR A 38 13.91 11.29 6.36
N PRO A 39 15.04 12.03 6.39
CA PRO A 39 16.34 11.52 6.83
C PRO A 39 16.41 11.04 8.30
N HIS A 40 15.47 11.48 9.13
CA HIS A 40 15.35 11.08 10.55
C HIS A 40 13.99 10.44 10.87
N GLY A 41 13.21 10.13 9.84
CA GLY A 41 11.84 9.63 9.99
C GLY A 41 11.57 8.37 9.18
N ILE A 42 12.61 7.70 8.67
CA ILE A 42 12.47 6.46 7.92
C ILE A 42 11.73 5.41 8.76
N ASP A 43 10.71 4.81 8.16
CA ASP A 43 9.98 3.68 8.72
C ASP A 43 10.53 2.40 8.09
N TYR A 44 11.44 1.73 8.79
CA TYR A 44 12.02 0.45 8.37
C TYR A 44 11.03 -0.71 8.38
N ASP A 45 9.82 -0.46 8.86
CA ASP A 45 8.74 -1.43 8.94
C ASP A 45 7.58 -1.02 8.02
N LEU A 46 7.80 -0.14 7.03
CA LEU A 46 6.74 0.45 6.19
C LEU A 46 5.83 -0.58 5.50
N ALA A 47 6.35 -1.79 5.26
CA ALA A 47 5.59 -2.91 4.71
C ALA A 47 4.51 -3.42 5.67
N SER A 48 4.68 -3.31 6.97
CA SER A 48 3.70 -3.78 7.95
C SER A 48 2.37 -3.02 7.86
N PRO A 49 1.25 -3.68 8.17
CA PRO A 49 -0.07 -3.09 8.10
C PRO A 49 -0.23 -1.93 9.08
N LEU A 50 -1.23 -1.08 8.82
CA LEU A 50 -1.69 -0.10 9.79
C LEU A 50 -2.26 -0.80 11.03
N GLY A 51 -2.23 -0.09 12.16
CA GLY A 51 -2.65 -0.62 13.45
C GLY A 51 -2.41 0.36 14.59
N TYR A 52 -2.22 -0.17 15.79
CA TYR A 52 -2.02 0.65 16.99
C TYR A 52 -0.78 1.55 16.88
N ASP A 53 0.33 1.02 16.37
CA ASP A 53 1.59 1.76 16.23
C ASP A 53 1.67 2.59 14.93
N LYS A 54 0.80 2.31 13.96
CA LYS A 54 0.76 2.95 12.63
C LYS A 54 -0.65 3.44 12.32
N GLY A 55 -0.92 4.68 12.70
CA GLY A 55 -2.24 5.28 12.56
C GLY A 55 -2.66 5.53 11.11
N TYR A 56 -3.96 5.48 10.87
CA TYR A 56 -4.55 5.98 9.63
C TYR A 56 -4.67 7.53 9.66
N PRO A 57 -4.42 8.22 8.54
CA PRO A 57 -3.92 7.73 7.26
C PRO A 57 -2.38 7.68 7.21
N CYS A 58 -1.84 6.97 6.20
CA CYS A 58 -0.42 7.01 5.84
C CYS A 58 0.58 6.61 6.96
N GLY A 59 0.15 5.80 7.95
CA GLY A 59 1.00 5.43 9.09
C GLY A 59 1.32 6.60 10.03
N GLY A 60 0.55 7.70 9.97
CA GLY A 60 0.83 8.93 10.71
C GLY A 60 2.06 9.69 10.21
N ALA A 61 2.55 9.37 9.00
CA ALA A 61 3.69 10.06 8.41
C ALA A 61 3.34 11.52 8.07
N PRO A 62 4.15 12.51 8.51
CA PRO A 62 3.90 13.91 8.22
C PRO A 62 4.05 14.17 6.72
N ARG A 63 3.43 15.24 6.24
CA ARG A 63 3.59 15.73 4.86
C ARG A 63 5.06 15.98 4.51
N GLY A 64 5.47 15.54 3.33
CA GLY A 64 6.76 15.84 2.74
C GLY A 64 6.65 16.64 1.43
N PRO A 65 7.79 17.01 0.83
CA PRO A 65 7.80 17.61 -0.50
C PRO A 65 7.34 16.59 -1.56
N PRO A 66 6.73 17.05 -2.67
CA PRO A 66 6.36 16.18 -3.77
C PRO A 66 7.56 15.42 -4.36
N VAL A 67 7.44 14.10 -4.49
CA VAL A 67 8.48 13.21 -5.03
C VAL A 67 8.35 12.98 -6.54
N ALA A 68 7.19 13.28 -7.12
CA ALA A 68 6.91 13.11 -8.54
C ALA A 68 5.94 14.19 -9.05
N THR A 69 5.88 14.38 -10.38
CA THR A 69 4.93 15.27 -11.03
C THR A 69 4.19 14.52 -12.15
N TYR A 70 2.87 14.55 -12.13
CA TYR A 70 2.00 13.93 -13.14
C TYR A 70 1.12 14.99 -13.81
N ARG A 71 0.65 14.71 -15.03
CA ARG A 71 -0.26 15.58 -15.78
C ARG A 71 -1.67 15.00 -15.72
N ALA A 72 -2.69 15.84 -15.58
CA ALA A 72 -4.06 15.38 -15.74
C ALA A 72 -4.23 14.67 -17.08
N GLY A 73 -4.91 13.52 -17.08
CA GLY A 73 -5.10 12.66 -18.25
C GLY A 73 -3.94 11.69 -18.54
N SER A 74 -2.83 11.75 -17.79
CA SER A 74 -1.77 10.73 -17.84
C SER A 74 -2.06 9.55 -16.90
N SER A 75 -1.17 8.56 -16.90
CA SER A 75 -1.15 7.51 -15.86
C SER A 75 -0.12 7.84 -14.78
N ILE A 76 -0.41 7.40 -13.56
CA ILE A 76 0.51 7.39 -12.43
C ILE A 76 1.05 5.97 -12.30
N SER A 77 2.36 5.83 -12.42
CA SER A 77 3.05 4.56 -12.23
C SER A 77 3.24 4.30 -10.74
N ILE A 78 2.81 3.13 -10.28
CA ILE A 78 2.92 2.68 -8.89
C ILE A 78 3.54 1.30 -8.87
N ASP A 79 4.64 1.18 -8.12
CA ASP A 79 5.30 -0.10 -7.87
C ASP A 79 5.13 -0.47 -6.41
N VAL A 80 4.84 -1.74 -6.16
CA VAL A 80 4.79 -2.34 -4.83
C VAL A 80 5.89 -3.41 -4.75
N ASP A 81 6.51 -3.58 -3.60
CA ASP A 81 7.47 -4.65 -3.34
C ASP A 81 7.19 -5.28 -1.97
N GLY A 82 7.77 -6.44 -1.73
CA GLY A 82 7.58 -7.17 -0.47
C GLY A 82 7.73 -8.68 -0.64
N SER A 83 7.41 -9.40 0.44
CA SER A 83 7.74 -10.83 0.55
C SER A 83 6.55 -11.77 0.69
N ALA A 84 5.32 -11.28 0.93
CA ALA A 84 4.11 -12.08 0.76
C ALA A 84 2.92 -11.26 0.27
N THR A 85 2.30 -11.82 -0.75
CA THR A 85 1.12 -11.24 -1.41
C THR A 85 -0.19 -11.75 -0.82
N HIS A 86 -0.16 -12.60 0.22
CA HIS A 86 -1.34 -13.12 0.93
C HIS A 86 -2.48 -13.62 0.02
N ASP A 87 -2.12 -14.41 -1.01
CA ASP A 87 -3.01 -14.90 -2.07
C ASP A 87 -3.79 -13.82 -2.85
N GLY A 88 -3.32 -12.58 -2.71
CA GLY A 88 -3.85 -11.37 -3.31
C GLY A 88 -4.70 -10.55 -2.34
N GLY A 89 -5.75 -9.94 -2.87
CA GLY A 89 -6.63 -9.09 -2.07
C GLY A 89 -7.27 -7.97 -2.88
N HIS A 90 -7.80 -6.99 -2.17
CA HIS A 90 -8.37 -5.79 -2.75
C HIS A 90 -7.38 -4.64 -2.63
N CYS A 91 -7.03 -3.99 -3.73
CA CYS A 91 -6.30 -2.73 -3.70
C CYS A 91 -7.18 -1.57 -4.12
N GLN A 92 -7.00 -0.43 -3.47
CA GLN A 92 -7.47 0.85 -3.98
C GLN A 92 -6.29 1.80 -4.14
N PHE A 93 -6.32 2.52 -5.26
CA PHE A 93 -5.40 3.60 -5.55
C PHE A 93 -6.21 4.88 -5.55
N ALA A 94 -5.90 5.79 -4.65
CA ALA A 94 -6.70 6.99 -4.44
C ALA A 94 -5.83 8.24 -4.31
N ILE A 95 -6.45 9.40 -4.52
CA ILE A 95 -5.79 10.70 -4.44
C ILE A 95 -6.53 11.61 -3.47
N SER A 96 -5.78 12.37 -2.68
CA SER A 96 -6.27 13.43 -1.80
C SER A 96 -5.69 14.78 -2.23
N TYR A 97 -6.52 15.82 -2.16
CA TYR A 97 -6.13 17.22 -2.40
C TYR A 97 -6.26 18.09 -1.13
N ASP A 98 -6.62 17.49 -0.01
CA ASP A 98 -6.94 18.11 1.28
C ASP A 98 -6.10 17.49 2.41
N ASP A 99 -4.82 17.24 2.13
CA ASP A 99 -3.85 16.75 3.13
C ASP A 99 -4.27 15.46 3.87
N CYS A 100 -4.82 14.50 3.11
CA CYS A 100 -5.30 13.20 3.59
C CYS A 100 -6.60 13.23 4.41
N GLU A 101 -7.36 14.34 4.39
CA GLU A 101 -8.69 14.38 5.01
C GLU A 101 -9.70 13.51 4.25
N THR A 102 -9.69 13.60 2.92
CA THR A 102 -10.52 12.74 2.05
C THR A 102 -9.70 12.14 0.92
N PHE A 103 -10.09 10.94 0.48
CA PHE A 103 -9.44 10.23 -0.63
C PHE A 103 -10.47 9.82 -1.66
N VAL A 104 -10.26 10.24 -2.91
CA VAL A 104 -11.06 9.84 -4.05
C VAL A 104 -10.38 8.68 -4.78
N VAL A 105 -11.08 7.56 -4.90
CA VAL A 105 -10.55 6.34 -5.53
C VAL A 105 -10.47 6.53 -7.05
N LEU A 106 -9.25 6.35 -7.58
CA LEU A 106 -8.95 6.39 -9.01
C LEU A 106 -9.07 5.01 -9.66
N LYS A 107 -8.71 3.95 -8.93
CA LYS A 107 -8.78 2.57 -9.42
C LYS A 107 -8.95 1.60 -8.27
N THR A 108 -9.82 0.61 -8.46
CA THR A 108 -9.99 -0.54 -7.56
C THR A 108 -9.60 -1.82 -8.29
N ILE A 109 -8.82 -2.67 -7.64
CA ILE A 109 -8.52 -4.03 -8.08
C ILE A 109 -9.10 -4.99 -7.05
N MET A 110 -9.96 -5.91 -7.48
CA MET A 110 -10.66 -6.81 -6.57
C MET A 110 -10.06 -8.22 -6.60
N SER A 111 -9.88 -8.81 -5.42
CA SER A 111 -9.52 -10.21 -5.16
C SER A 111 -8.11 -10.67 -5.56
N ASN A 112 -7.52 -10.15 -6.64
CA ASN A 112 -6.25 -10.64 -7.19
C ASN A 112 -5.14 -9.57 -7.23
N CYS A 113 -5.28 -8.47 -6.49
CA CYS A 113 -4.19 -7.49 -6.40
C CYS A 113 -2.91 -8.15 -5.87
N LEU A 114 -1.73 -7.76 -6.40
CA LEU A 114 -0.40 -8.28 -6.05
C LEU A 114 -0.13 -9.74 -6.44
N THR A 115 -1.07 -10.41 -7.11
CA THR A 115 -0.87 -11.77 -7.63
C THR A 115 -0.94 -11.74 -9.15
N GLU A 116 -2.10 -12.05 -9.74
CA GLU A 116 -2.29 -12.06 -11.19
C GLU A 116 -2.10 -10.68 -11.83
N THR A 117 -2.35 -9.61 -11.08
CA THR A 117 -2.12 -8.24 -11.58
C THR A 117 -0.65 -7.85 -11.61
N GLY A 118 0.23 -8.64 -10.99
CA GLY A 118 1.60 -8.26 -10.72
C GLY A 118 1.71 -7.13 -9.69
N LEU A 119 2.90 -6.53 -9.64
CA LEU A 119 3.30 -5.52 -8.65
C LEU A 119 3.52 -4.12 -9.25
N HIS A 120 3.31 -3.97 -10.56
CA HIS A 120 3.46 -2.74 -11.31
C HIS A 120 2.10 -2.28 -11.81
N PHE A 121 1.70 -1.05 -11.50
CA PHE A 121 0.37 -0.53 -11.78
C PHE A 121 0.44 0.80 -12.51
N GLU A 122 -0.36 0.92 -13.56
CA GLU A 122 -0.65 2.19 -14.20
C GLU A 122 -2.07 2.64 -13.80
N ILE A 123 -2.14 3.75 -13.05
CA ILE A 123 -3.37 4.30 -12.49
C ILE A 123 -3.77 5.54 -13.30
N PRO A 124 -4.92 5.54 -14.00
CA PRO A 124 -5.32 6.70 -14.79
C PRO A 124 -5.64 7.89 -13.87
N LEU A 125 -5.00 9.03 -14.14
CA LEU A 125 -5.35 10.30 -13.54
C LEU A 125 -6.37 11.01 -14.45
N PRO A 126 -7.55 11.40 -13.96
CA PRO A 126 -8.58 12.01 -14.80
C PRO A 126 -8.08 13.25 -15.56
N PRO A 127 -8.52 13.46 -16.81
CA PRO A 127 -8.12 14.63 -17.61
C PRO A 127 -8.62 15.96 -17.03
N ASN A 128 -9.66 15.94 -16.19
CA ASN A 128 -10.16 17.13 -15.50
C ASN A 128 -9.55 17.34 -14.11
N ALA A 129 -8.57 16.53 -13.69
CA ALA A 129 -7.95 16.64 -12.37
C ALA A 129 -7.41 18.08 -12.14
N PRO A 130 -7.64 18.68 -10.95
CA PRO A 130 -7.20 20.04 -10.68
C PRO A 130 -5.68 20.15 -10.60
N SER A 131 -5.15 21.33 -10.91
CA SER A 131 -3.76 21.64 -10.59
C SER A 131 -3.55 21.67 -9.08
N SER A 132 -2.50 21.01 -8.61
CA SER A 132 -2.04 21.15 -7.24
C SER A 132 -0.53 21.03 -7.15
N ASP A 133 0.10 21.94 -6.40
CA ASP A 133 1.50 21.80 -6.01
C ASP A 133 1.74 20.69 -5.00
N HIS A 134 0.66 20.18 -4.41
CA HIS A 134 0.71 19.06 -3.48
C HIS A 134 -0.63 18.31 -3.45
N ALA A 135 -0.59 17.08 -3.92
CA ALA A 135 -1.64 16.10 -3.76
C ALA A 135 -1.01 14.83 -3.14
N VAL A 136 -1.82 14.01 -2.50
CA VAL A 136 -1.35 12.78 -1.88
C VAL A 136 -1.90 11.59 -2.64
N LEU A 137 -1.02 10.81 -3.26
CA LEU A 137 -1.35 9.51 -3.81
C LEU A 137 -1.31 8.48 -2.69
N SER A 138 -2.28 7.57 -2.66
CA SER A 138 -2.32 6.43 -1.74
C SER A 138 -2.47 5.12 -2.50
N TRP A 139 -1.75 4.12 -2.02
CA TRP A 139 -2.04 2.71 -2.27
C TRP A 139 -2.53 2.11 -0.97
N SER A 140 -3.70 1.49 -1.00
CA SER A 140 -4.20 0.67 0.10
C SER A 140 -4.42 -0.77 -0.35
N TRP A 141 -4.28 -1.69 0.58
CA TRP A 141 -4.48 -3.11 0.33
C TRP A 141 -5.13 -3.81 1.52
N ILE A 142 -6.19 -4.58 1.24
CA ILE A 142 -6.83 -5.50 2.16
C ILE A 142 -6.49 -6.91 1.68
N ASN A 143 -5.66 -7.60 2.46
CA ASN A 143 -5.14 -8.92 2.14
C ASN A 143 -6.23 -9.99 2.15
N LYS A 144 -6.11 -10.98 1.24
CA LYS A 144 -7.12 -12.04 1.09
C LYS A 144 -7.05 -13.08 2.20
N THR A 145 -5.86 -13.55 2.54
CA THR A 145 -5.63 -14.61 3.54
C THR A 145 -4.69 -14.17 4.66
N GLY A 146 -4.84 -14.76 5.85
CA GLY A 146 -4.02 -14.47 7.03
C GLY A 146 -4.73 -13.58 8.05
N ASN A 147 -4.01 -12.65 8.67
CA ASN A 147 -4.61 -11.69 9.59
C ASN A 147 -5.54 -10.72 8.87
N ARG A 148 -6.47 -10.08 9.59
CA ARG A 148 -7.35 -9.06 9.02
C ARG A 148 -6.61 -7.73 9.07
N GLU A 149 -5.97 -7.38 7.96
CA GLU A 149 -5.04 -6.27 7.93
C GLU A 149 -5.45 -5.22 6.89
N TYR A 150 -4.95 -4.00 7.09
CA TYR A 150 -5.13 -2.88 6.19
C TYR A 150 -3.79 -2.20 5.97
N TYR A 151 -3.28 -2.29 4.76
CA TYR A 151 -2.03 -1.67 4.37
C TYR A 151 -2.34 -0.33 3.73
N MET A 152 -1.51 0.68 4.00
CA MET A 152 -1.62 1.96 3.33
C MET A 152 -0.25 2.63 3.28
N ASN A 153 0.19 2.98 2.08
CA ASN A 153 1.33 3.88 1.89
C ASN A 153 0.91 5.06 1.04
N CYS A 154 1.53 6.21 1.32
CA CYS A 154 1.20 7.47 0.66
C CYS A 154 2.44 8.10 0.06
N ALA A 155 2.31 8.81 -1.04
CA ALA A 155 3.37 9.64 -1.61
C ALA A 155 2.82 11.02 -1.93
N ASP A 156 3.62 12.04 -1.61
CA ASP A 156 3.33 13.42 -1.97
C ASP A 156 3.70 13.62 -3.45
N ILE A 157 2.77 14.13 -4.25
CA ILE A 157 2.97 14.35 -5.69
C ILE A 157 2.52 15.75 -6.08
N ARG A 158 2.98 16.22 -7.24
CA ARG A 158 2.47 17.42 -7.89
C ARG A 158 1.59 17.02 -9.07
N VAL A 159 0.44 17.66 -9.21
CA VAL A 159 -0.44 17.47 -10.36
C VAL A 159 -0.47 18.74 -11.21
N ARG A 160 -0.04 18.60 -12.47
CA ARG A 160 -0.23 19.59 -13.52
C ARG A 160 -1.58 19.35 -14.16
N GLY A 161 -2.60 19.96 -13.58
CA GLY A 161 -3.99 19.76 -13.94
C GLY A 161 -4.64 20.96 -14.61
N VAL A 162 -5.96 20.98 -14.57
CA VAL A 162 -6.78 22.04 -15.16
C VAL A 162 -7.17 23.05 -14.07
N GLU A 163 -7.19 24.33 -14.41
CA GLU A 163 -7.71 25.38 -13.52
C GLU A 163 -9.23 25.19 -13.34
N GLY A 164 -9.71 25.17 -12.08
CA GLY A 164 -11.11 24.82 -11.78
C GLY A 164 -11.47 23.36 -12.05
N GLY A 165 -10.48 22.48 -12.22
CA GLY A 165 -10.68 21.04 -12.34
C GLY A 165 -11.25 20.41 -11.07
N TYR A 166 -11.74 19.19 -11.17
CA TYR A 166 -12.26 18.40 -10.06
C TYR A 166 -11.99 16.92 -10.30
N ILE A 167 -12.05 16.11 -9.25
CA ILE A 167 -12.06 14.65 -9.37
C ILE A 167 -13.29 14.15 -8.64
N GLU A 168 -14.08 13.33 -9.31
CA GLU A 168 -15.24 12.64 -8.73
C GLU A 168 -14.97 11.14 -8.73
N GLY A 169 -15.36 10.47 -7.66
CA GLY A 169 -15.20 9.04 -7.52
C GLY A 169 -15.64 8.57 -6.13
N PRO A 170 -15.63 7.25 -5.89
CA PRO A 170 -15.92 6.70 -4.59
C PRO A 170 -14.91 7.17 -3.54
N GLU A 171 -15.37 7.29 -2.29
CA GLU A 171 -14.48 7.44 -1.14
C GLU A 171 -13.65 6.15 -0.93
N LEU A 172 -12.42 6.31 -0.45
CA LEU A 172 -11.54 5.20 -0.10
C LEU A 172 -12.17 4.33 1.00
N LEU A 173 -12.24 3.03 0.76
CA LEU A 173 -12.67 2.07 1.77
C LEU A 173 -11.57 1.90 2.81
N VAL A 174 -11.91 2.10 4.07
CA VAL A 174 -11.07 1.78 5.22
C VAL A 174 -11.71 0.61 5.97
N ALA A 175 -10.92 -0.43 6.23
CA ALA A 175 -11.37 -1.67 6.86
C ALA A 175 -10.29 -2.21 7.80
N ASN A 176 -10.62 -3.22 8.60
CA ASN A 176 -9.67 -3.96 9.44
C ASN A 176 -8.86 -3.08 10.43
N LEU A 177 -9.39 -1.91 10.79
CA LEU A 177 -8.83 -1.00 11.78
C LEU A 177 -9.87 -0.73 12.89
N PRO A 178 -9.45 -0.30 14.09
CA PRO A 178 -10.37 0.06 15.16
C PRO A 178 -11.41 1.09 14.69
N GLY A 179 -12.70 0.78 14.86
CA GLY A 179 -13.81 1.64 14.44
C GLY A 179 -14.26 1.46 12.99
N TYR A 180 -13.59 0.61 12.21
CA TYR A 180 -13.95 0.32 10.82
C TYR A 180 -14.50 -1.12 10.65
N PRO A 181 -15.23 -1.39 9.56
CA PRO A 181 -15.68 -2.74 9.25
C PRO A 181 -14.52 -3.73 9.18
N THR A 182 -14.75 -4.95 9.65
CA THR A 182 -13.80 -6.07 9.47
C THR A 182 -14.21 -6.89 8.26
N ILE A 183 -13.29 -7.08 7.31
CA ILE A 183 -13.50 -7.89 6.12
C ILE A 183 -12.93 -9.28 6.34
N PRO A 184 -13.74 -10.35 6.30
CA PRO A 184 -13.27 -11.72 6.53
C PRO A 184 -12.34 -12.20 5.40
N GLU A 185 -11.73 -13.38 5.57
CA GLU A 185 -11.03 -14.03 4.46
C GLU A 185 -11.98 -14.31 3.29
N PHE A 186 -11.49 -14.18 2.06
CA PHE A 186 -12.31 -14.38 0.85
C PHE A 186 -11.74 -15.43 -0.10
N THR A 187 -11.54 -16.65 0.43
CA THR A 187 -10.90 -17.81 -0.24
C THR A 187 -11.83 -18.63 -1.14
N ARG A 188 -13.16 -18.48 -1.05
CA ARG A 188 -14.14 -19.28 -1.81
C ARG A 188 -15.16 -18.41 -2.57
N GLY A 189 -14.78 -17.88 -3.74
CA GLY A 189 -15.72 -17.20 -4.66
C GLY A 189 -15.81 -15.68 -4.54
N GLY A 190 -14.95 -15.06 -3.71
CA GLY A 190 -14.82 -13.62 -3.55
C GLY A 190 -15.86 -13.00 -2.60
N TYR A 191 -15.43 -12.06 -1.75
CA TYR A 191 -16.34 -11.18 -1.03
C TYR A 191 -16.83 -10.12 -2.02
N ARG A 192 -18.11 -10.18 -2.40
CA ARG A 192 -18.72 -9.25 -3.36
C ARG A 192 -19.27 -7.96 -2.75
N GLY A 193 -19.04 -7.75 -1.45
CA GLY A 193 -19.37 -6.48 -0.78
C GLY A 193 -20.87 -6.18 -0.77
N GLU A 194 -21.68 -7.12 -0.28
CA GLU A 194 -23.05 -6.79 0.17
C GLU A 194 -23.00 -6.14 1.56
#